data_AF-A0A7Y5N8R7-F1
#
_entry.id   AF-A0A7Y5N8R7-F1
#
_cell.length_a   1.000
_cell.length_b   1.000
_cell.length_c   1.000
_cell.angle_alpha   90.00
_cell.angle_beta   90.00
_cell.angle_gamma   90.00
#
_symmetry.space_group_name_H-M   'P 1'
#
loop_
_entity.id
_entity.type
_entity.pdbx_description
1 polymer ?
#
loop_
_entity_poly.entity_id
_entity_poly.type
_entity_poly.pdbx_seq_one_letter_code
_entity_poly.pdbx_strand_id
1 'polypeptide(L)'
;MRILVLVSALVLPPRHANPVIDSVRAQNDSINAVSFLNDLTVAIGEVARRNGFDPAVAPDGWLEPAYIASARTRPDIQMYFKRKAAYAADLAAHMDSIAAAVVDRQLDDAGYPADERGEMKAAFLRGFDRASDRQRVILQTMRRQSRMALTLHAFLVKADPYVKMDPKTHHVLFTRPRDHRRYNELAYAIDAANGLLAQAAGVGAKPASAGNGQP
;
A
#
# COMPACT_ATOMS: atom_id res chain seq x y z
N MET A 1 1.34 3.34 -11.54
CA MET A 1 1.03 1.90 -11.77
C MET A 1 0.50 1.16 -10.53
N ARG A 2 0.96 1.42 -9.29
CA ARG A 2 0.49 0.71 -8.07
C ARG A 2 -0.92 1.10 -7.57
N ILE A 3 -1.36 2.35 -7.77
CA ILE A 3 -2.73 2.79 -7.48
C ILE A 3 -3.73 2.08 -8.40
N LEU A 4 -3.37 1.91 -9.68
CA LEU A 4 -4.14 1.12 -10.64
C LEU A 4 -4.32 -0.35 -10.21
N VAL A 5 -3.36 -0.98 -9.52
CA VAL A 5 -3.50 -2.38 -9.07
C VAL A 5 -4.56 -2.52 -7.97
N LEU A 6 -4.66 -1.55 -7.05
CA LEU A 6 -5.73 -1.49 -6.05
C LEU A 6 -7.10 -1.26 -6.70
N VAL A 7 -7.13 -0.47 -7.77
CA VAL A 7 -8.34 -0.02 -8.48
C VAL A 7 -8.84 -1.08 -9.48
N SER A 8 -7.97 -1.80 -10.20
CA SER A 8 -8.35 -2.85 -11.15
C SER A 8 -8.91 -4.12 -10.49
N ALA A 9 -8.56 -4.38 -9.22
CA ALA A 9 -9.11 -5.50 -8.44
C ALA A 9 -10.55 -5.28 -7.95
N LEU A 10 -11.10 -4.07 -8.09
CA LEU A 10 -12.42 -3.68 -7.60
C LEU A 10 -13.59 -3.96 -8.57
N VAL A 11 -13.34 -4.17 -9.86
CA VAL A 11 -14.40 -4.12 -10.89
C VAL A 11 -14.73 -5.47 -11.53
N LEU A 12 -13.85 -6.47 -11.44
CA LEU A 12 -14.06 -7.74 -12.14
C LEU A 12 -14.27 -8.91 -11.17
N PRO A 13 -15.50 -9.42 -10.99
CA PRO A 13 -15.71 -10.68 -10.29
C PRO A 13 -15.09 -11.85 -11.10
N PRO A 14 -14.68 -12.95 -10.43
CA PRO A 14 -14.29 -14.18 -11.12
C PRO A 14 -15.47 -14.70 -11.96
N ARG A 15 -15.19 -15.04 -13.22
CA ARG A 15 -16.16 -15.47 -14.22
C ARG A 15 -16.82 -16.79 -13.81
N HIS A 16 -18.04 -16.74 -13.29
CA HIS A 16 -18.98 -17.86 -13.36
C HIS A 16 -20.38 -17.33 -13.72
N ALA A 17 -20.93 -17.84 -14.81
CA ALA A 17 -22.17 -17.38 -15.45
C ALA A 17 -23.39 -17.70 -14.57
N ASN A 18 -24.24 -16.71 -14.33
CA ASN A 18 -25.52 -16.88 -13.65
C ASN A 18 -26.55 -15.92 -14.29
N PRO A 19 -27.69 -16.40 -14.84
CA PRO A 19 -28.55 -15.62 -15.75
C PRO A 19 -29.30 -14.44 -15.09
N VAL A 20 -29.35 -14.34 -13.76
CA VAL A 20 -29.85 -13.14 -13.05
C VAL A 20 -28.86 -11.97 -13.14
N ILE A 21 -27.59 -12.24 -13.47
CA ILE A 21 -26.54 -11.23 -13.65
C ILE A 21 -26.67 -10.53 -15.01
N ASP A 22 -27.36 -11.11 -15.99
CA ASP A 22 -27.44 -10.55 -17.34
C ASP A 22 -28.44 -9.39 -17.48
N SER A 23 -29.51 -9.33 -16.68
CA SER A 23 -30.40 -8.15 -16.64
C SER A 23 -29.77 -6.97 -15.91
N VAL A 24 -29.03 -7.23 -14.83
CA VAL A 24 -28.24 -6.22 -14.13
C VAL A 24 -27.06 -5.76 -14.98
N ARG A 25 -26.43 -6.65 -15.77
CA ARG A 25 -25.35 -6.29 -16.71
C ARG A 25 -25.79 -5.33 -17.80
N ALA A 26 -26.97 -5.54 -18.38
CA ALA A 26 -27.51 -4.65 -19.41
C ALA A 26 -27.84 -3.25 -18.86
N GLN A 27 -28.08 -3.12 -17.54
CA GLN A 27 -28.26 -1.83 -16.86
C GLN A 27 -26.97 -1.28 -16.21
N ASN A 28 -25.96 -2.12 -15.96
CA ASN A 28 -24.65 -1.74 -15.39
C ASN A 28 -23.71 -1.06 -16.40
N ASP A 29 -24.05 -1.05 -17.68
CA ASP A 29 -23.37 -0.23 -18.70
C ASP A 29 -23.59 1.28 -18.49
N SER A 30 -24.44 1.68 -17.53
CA SER A 30 -24.76 3.07 -17.21
C SER A 30 -23.78 3.77 -16.25
N ILE A 31 -23.16 3.02 -15.32
CA ILE A 31 -22.01 3.52 -14.56
C ILE A 31 -20.78 3.19 -15.41
N ASN A 32 -20.28 4.16 -16.15
CA ASN A 32 -19.02 4.04 -16.86
C ASN A 32 -17.94 3.58 -15.86
N ALA A 33 -17.57 2.30 -15.89
CA ALA A 33 -16.61 1.73 -14.94
C ALA A 33 -15.31 2.54 -14.93
N VAL A 34 -14.93 3.12 -16.07
CA VAL A 34 -13.80 4.04 -16.20
C VAL A 34 -13.99 5.32 -15.37
N SER A 35 -15.16 5.96 -15.42
CA SER A 35 -15.46 7.18 -14.65
C SER A 35 -15.47 6.90 -13.14
N PHE A 36 -16.08 5.79 -12.72
CA PHE A 36 -16.03 5.36 -11.32
C PHE A 36 -14.59 5.17 -10.83
N LEU A 37 -13.75 4.48 -11.62
CA LEU A 37 -12.35 4.24 -11.24
C LEU A 37 -11.52 5.52 -11.20
N ASN A 38 -11.82 6.49 -12.08
CA ASN A 38 -11.20 7.80 -12.04
C ASN A 38 -11.57 8.55 -10.77
N ASP A 39 -12.86 8.63 -10.42
CA ASP A 39 -13.33 9.32 -9.22
C ASP A 39 -12.79 8.69 -7.94
N LEU A 40 -12.77 7.35 -7.88
CA LEU A 40 -12.17 6.63 -6.77
C LEU A 40 -10.66 6.91 -6.66
N THR A 41 -9.95 6.96 -7.80
CA THR A 41 -8.53 7.29 -7.84
C THR A 41 -8.27 8.72 -7.35
N VAL A 42 -9.11 9.68 -7.74
CA VAL A 42 -9.04 11.06 -7.26
C VAL A 42 -9.26 11.12 -5.75
N ALA A 43 -10.30 10.46 -5.24
CA ALA A 43 -10.60 10.43 -3.81
C ALA A 43 -9.46 9.79 -2.99
N ILE A 44 -8.88 8.68 -3.47
CA ILE A 44 -7.69 8.08 -2.85
C ILE A 44 -6.49 9.05 -2.89
N GLY A 45 -6.30 9.76 -4.00
CA GLY A 45 -5.29 10.81 -4.13
C GLY A 45 -5.48 11.97 -3.13
N GLU A 46 -6.72 12.33 -2.82
CA GLU A 46 -7.03 13.31 -1.76
C GLU A 46 -6.63 12.82 -0.37
N VAL A 47 -6.84 11.53 -0.07
CA VAL A 47 -6.35 10.92 1.18
C VAL A 47 -4.82 10.97 1.25
N ALA A 48 -4.13 10.72 0.14
CA ALA A 48 -2.67 10.82 0.09
C ALA A 48 -2.21 12.27 0.37
N ARG A 49 -2.82 13.24 -0.31
CA ARG A 49 -2.50 14.67 -0.18
C ARG A 49 -2.72 15.20 1.23
N ARG A 50 -3.85 14.90 1.87
CA ARG A 50 -4.14 15.37 3.24
C ARG A 50 -3.19 14.80 4.28
N ASN A 51 -2.65 13.61 4.03
CA ASN A 51 -1.62 12.98 4.86
C ASN A 51 -0.19 13.40 4.47
N GLY A 52 -0.02 14.29 3.49
CA GLY A 52 1.29 14.70 2.96
C GLY A 52 2.11 13.53 2.41
N PHE A 53 1.45 12.44 2.02
CA PHE A 53 2.07 11.22 1.55
C PHE A 53 2.04 11.17 0.03
N ASP A 54 3.20 10.95 -0.59
CA ASP A 54 3.30 10.66 -2.02
C ASP A 54 3.77 9.22 -2.21
N PRO A 55 2.91 8.30 -2.70
CA PRO A 55 3.30 6.92 -2.96
C PRO A 55 4.28 6.74 -4.13
N ALA A 56 4.49 7.77 -4.96
CA ALA A 56 5.45 7.76 -6.06
C ALA A 56 6.86 8.18 -5.62
N VAL A 57 6.99 8.93 -4.53
CA VAL A 57 8.26 9.47 -4.04
C VAL A 57 8.70 8.66 -2.82
N ALA A 58 9.20 7.45 -3.08
CA ALA A 58 9.91 6.69 -2.06
C ALA A 58 11.24 7.38 -1.73
N PRO A 59 11.72 7.31 -0.47
CA PRO A 59 12.96 7.95 -0.11
C PRO A 59 14.16 7.22 -0.73
N ASP A 60 15.07 8.00 -1.31
CA ASP A 60 16.27 7.50 -1.97
C ASP A 60 17.22 6.81 -0.98
N GLY A 61 17.79 5.69 -1.42
CA GLY A 61 18.79 4.94 -0.67
C GLY A 61 18.29 4.29 0.62
N TRP A 62 16.98 4.14 0.81
CA TRP A 62 16.45 3.41 1.97
C TRP A 62 17.01 1.98 2.03
N LEU A 63 17.59 1.60 3.18
CA LEU A 63 18.32 0.35 3.43
C LEU A 63 19.61 0.14 2.64
N GLU A 64 20.08 1.13 1.88
CA GLU A 64 21.41 1.05 1.29
C GLU A 64 22.50 1.22 2.37
N PRO A 65 23.71 0.66 2.16
CA PRO A 65 24.82 0.80 3.10
C PRO A 65 25.11 2.25 3.53
N ALA A 66 25.03 3.19 2.58
CA ALA A 66 25.23 4.61 2.84
C ALA A 66 24.19 5.18 3.81
N TYR A 67 22.91 4.79 3.67
CA TYR A 67 21.87 5.18 4.61
C TYR A 67 22.11 4.56 5.99
N ILE A 68 22.48 3.28 6.06
CA ILE A 68 22.70 2.59 7.35
C ILE A 68 23.83 3.26 8.15
N ALA A 69 24.87 3.72 7.46
CA ALA A 69 26.00 4.45 8.05
C ALA A 69 25.73 5.94 8.31
N SER A 70 24.55 6.47 7.96
CA SER A 70 24.20 7.88 8.11
C SER A 70 22.75 8.12 8.55
N ALA A 71 22.12 7.15 9.20
CA ALA A 71 20.69 7.17 9.47
C ALA A 71 20.23 8.41 10.26
N ARG A 72 21.08 8.96 11.15
CA ARG A 72 20.76 10.16 11.94
C ARG A 72 20.61 11.43 11.09
N THR A 73 21.23 11.49 9.92
CA THR A 73 21.16 12.64 9.00
C THR A 73 20.03 12.51 7.98
N ARG A 74 19.17 11.48 8.12
CA ARG A 74 18.10 11.13 7.19
C ARG A 74 16.71 11.20 7.83
N PRO A 75 16.27 12.39 8.32
CA PRO A 75 14.94 12.55 8.93
C PRO A 75 13.78 12.40 7.92
N ASP A 76 14.08 12.56 6.63
CA ASP A 76 13.15 12.33 5.51
C ASP A 76 12.57 10.91 5.53
N ILE A 77 13.38 9.92 5.90
CA ILE A 77 12.97 8.52 6.05
C ILE A 77 11.90 8.36 7.13
N GLN A 78 12.15 8.94 8.31
CA GLN A 78 11.20 8.87 9.41
C GLN A 78 9.88 9.52 9.02
N MET A 79 9.95 10.68 8.36
CA MET A 79 8.79 11.43 7.93
C MET A 79 7.98 10.66 6.88
N TYR A 80 8.65 10.05 5.89
CA TYR A 80 8.00 9.23 4.88
C TYR A 80 7.19 8.09 5.49
N PHE A 81 7.78 7.29 6.38
CA PHE A 81 7.07 6.15 6.98
C PHE A 81 5.97 6.57 7.97
N LYS A 82 6.12 7.71 8.66
CA LYS A 82 5.03 8.30 9.45
C LYS A 82 3.83 8.66 8.57
N ARG A 83 4.08 9.37 7.46
CA ARG A 83 3.05 9.78 6.50
C ARG A 83 2.39 8.58 5.81
N LYS A 84 3.17 7.58 5.43
CA LYS A 84 2.67 6.31 4.87
C LYS A 84 1.74 5.58 5.85
N ALA A 85 2.10 5.52 7.13
CA ALA A 85 1.27 4.90 8.16
C ALA A 85 -0.04 5.66 8.39
N ALA A 86 0.02 7.00 8.41
CA ALA A 86 -1.16 7.86 8.54
C ALA A 86 -2.10 7.69 7.34
N TYR A 87 -1.57 7.80 6.11
CA TYR A 87 -2.31 7.53 4.88
C TYR A 87 -3.02 6.17 4.90
N ALA A 88 -2.31 5.09 5.24
CA ALA A 88 -2.89 3.76 5.23
C ALA A 88 -3.96 3.56 6.32
N ALA A 89 -3.81 4.19 7.48
CA ALA A 89 -4.82 4.16 8.55
C ALA A 89 -6.07 4.94 8.14
N ASP A 90 -5.86 6.12 7.55
CA ASP A 90 -6.92 7.02 7.16
C ASP A 90 -7.74 6.47 5.98
N LEU A 91 -7.07 5.93 4.96
CA LEU A 91 -7.75 5.25 3.86
C LEU A 91 -8.53 4.03 4.36
N ALA A 92 -7.97 3.23 5.28
CA ALA A 92 -8.68 2.09 5.85
C ALA A 92 -9.93 2.48 6.65
N ALA A 93 -9.91 3.63 7.33
CA ALA A 93 -11.04 4.12 8.11
C ALA A 93 -12.18 4.70 7.24
N HIS A 94 -11.86 5.18 6.04
CA HIS A 94 -12.80 5.92 5.19
C HIS A 94 -13.07 5.24 3.84
N MET A 95 -12.55 4.04 3.60
CA MET A 95 -12.66 3.37 2.30
C MET A 95 -14.12 3.16 1.87
N ASP A 96 -14.96 2.70 2.80
CA ASP A 96 -16.36 2.41 2.51
C ASP A 96 -17.17 3.69 2.29
N SER A 97 -16.87 4.77 3.03
CA SER A 97 -17.53 6.07 2.84
C SER A 97 -17.08 6.77 1.56
N ILE A 98 -15.82 6.63 1.16
CA ILE A 98 -15.31 7.10 -0.13
C ILE A 98 -16.03 6.37 -1.26
N ALA A 99 -16.13 5.03 -1.19
CA ALA A 99 -16.81 4.24 -2.21
C ALA A 99 -18.29 4.64 -2.32
N ALA A 100 -18.99 4.76 -1.20
CA ALA A 100 -20.39 5.19 -1.19
C ALA A 100 -20.58 6.58 -1.80
N ALA A 101 -19.73 7.55 -1.47
CA ALA A 101 -19.82 8.91 -2.01
C ALA A 101 -19.53 8.99 -3.52
N VAL A 102 -18.61 8.17 -4.03
CA VAL A 102 -18.34 8.09 -5.48
C VAL A 102 -19.53 7.48 -6.21
N VAL A 103 -20.14 6.43 -5.66
CA VAL A 103 -21.35 5.81 -6.25
C VAL A 103 -22.50 6.79 -6.26
N ASP A 104 -22.74 7.50 -5.14
CA ASP A 104 -23.80 8.51 -5.07
C ASP A 104 -23.61 9.57 -6.17
N ARG A 105 -22.40 10.13 -6.31
CA ARG A 105 -22.10 11.12 -7.34
C ARG A 105 -22.35 10.57 -8.75
N GLN A 106 -21.89 9.36 -9.05
CA GLN A 106 -22.09 8.76 -10.37
C GLN A 106 -23.56 8.54 -10.70
N LEU A 107 -24.36 8.10 -9.71
CA LEU A 107 -25.80 7.94 -9.88
C LEU A 107 -26.53 9.28 -10.03
N ASP A 108 -26.06 10.31 -9.33
CA ASP A 108 -26.55 11.69 -9.44
C ASP A 108 -26.26 12.25 -10.85
N ASP A 109 -25.01 12.13 -11.32
CA ASP A 109 -24.56 12.61 -12.62
C ASP A 109 -25.25 11.89 -13.78
N ALA A 110 -25.58 10.61 -13.61
CA ALA A 110 -26.34 9.82 -14.57
C ALA A 110 -27.85 10.12 -14.55
N GLY A 111 -28.34 10.92 -13.60
CA GLY A 111 -29.74 11.34 -13.54
C GLY A 111 -30.72 10.26 -13.07
N TYR A 112 -30.25 9.23 -12.35
CA TYR A 112 -31.12 8.17 -11.83
C TYR A 112 -32.16 8.74 -10.85
N PRO A 113 -33.42 8.24 -10.85
CA PRO A 113 -34.42 8.64 -9.87
C PRO A 113 -34.13 8.02 -8.49
N ALA A 114 -34.56 8.70 -7.41
CA ALA A 114 -34.12 8.42 -6.04
C ALA A 114 -34.51 7.02 -5.52
N ASP A 115 -35.62 6.48 -6.02
CA ASP A 115 -36.12 5.13 -5.75
C ASP A 115 -35.24 4.03 -6.37
N GLU A 116 -34.69 4.25 -7.57
CA GLU A 116 -33.76 3.32 -8.23
C GLU A 116 -32.32 3.44 -7.67
N ARG A 117 -31.91 4.64 -7.21
CA ARG A 117 -30.56 4.88 -6.64
C ARG A 117 -30.24 3.96 -5.47
N GLY A 118 -31.21 3.74 -4.58
CA GLY A 118 -31.01 2.94 -3.37
C GLY A 118 -30.63 1.49 -3.67
N GLU A 119 -31.32 0.86 -4.62
CA GLU A 119 -31.06 -0.52 -5.02
C GLU A 119 -29.73 -0.65 -5.78
N MET A 120 -29.46 0.26 -6.72
CA MET A 120 -28.20 0.28 -7.47
C MET A 120 -26.99 0.50 -6.56
N LYS A 121 -27.08 1.45 -5.62
CA LYS A 121 -26.04 1.70 -4.63
C LYS A 121 -25.81 0.48 -3.75
N ALA A 122 -26.87 -0.14 -3.23
CA ALA A 122 -26.74 -1.33 -2.39
C ALA A 122 -26.15 -2.52 -3.16
N ALA A 123 -26.53 -2.71 -4.42
CA ALA A 123 -25.94 -3.73 -5.29
C ALA A 123 -24.44 -3.49 -5.51
N PHE A 124 -24.06 -2.24 -5.79
CA PHE A 124 -22.67 -1.85 -5.97
C PHE A 124 -21.84 -2.09 -4.71
N LEU A 125 -22.31 -1.58 -3.56
CA LEU A 125 -21.58 -1.70 -2.29
C LEU A 125 -21.37 -3.15 -1.86
N ARG A 126 -22.34 -4.04 -2.12
CA ARG A 126 -22.15 -5.49 -1.91
C ARG A 126 -21.05 -6.08 -2.80
N GLY A 127 -20.93 -5.60 -4.04
CA GLY A 127 -19.84 -5.98 -4.94
C GLY A 127 -18.49 -5.44 -4.45
N PHE A 128 -18.47 -4.18 -4.03
CA PHE A 128 -17.31 -3.49 -3.47
C PHE A 128 -16.79 -4.20 -2.22
N ASP A 129 -17.66 -4.56 -1.26
CA ASP A 129 -17.29 -5.21 0.00
C ASP A 129 -16.47 -6.48 -0.24
N ARG A 130 -16.88 -7.31 -1.21
CA ARG A 130 -16.15 -8.55 -1.56
C ARG A 130 -14.75 -8.29 -2.11
N ALA A 131 -14.55 -7.18 -2.80
CA ALA A 131 -13.23 -6.78 -3.32
C ALA A 131 -12.40 -6.02 -2.26
N SER A 132 -13.07 -5.34 -1.33
CA SER A 132 -12.48 -4.49 -0.30
C SER A 132 -11.63 -5.29 0.71
N ASP A 133 -11.92 -6.57 0.94
CA ASP A 133 -11.18 -7.40 1.90
C ASP A 133 -9.68 -7.50 1.55
N ARG A 134 -9.35 -7.67 0.26
CA ARG A 134 -7.94 -7.67 -0.18
C ARG A 134 -7.29 -6.31 0.04
N GLN A 135 -8.03 -5.22 -0.16
CA GLN A 135 -7.54 -3.87 0.06
C GLN A 135 -7.29 -3.60 1.55
N ARG A 136 -8.18 -4.05 2.43
CA ARG A 136 -8.00 -4.01 3.88
C ARG A 136 -6.72 -4.74 4.30
N VAL A 137 -6.44 -5.92 3.74
CA VAL A 137 -5.19 -6.65 3.98
C VAL A 137 -3.97 -5.86 3.50
N ILE A 138 -4.02 -5.25 2.31
CA ILE A 138 -2.93 -4.40 1.79
C ILE A 138 -2.69 -3.22 2.75
N LEU A 139 -3.74 -2.51 3.16
CA LEU A 139 -3.63 -1.33 4.04
C LEU A 139 -3.11 -1.71 5.44
N GLN A 140 -3.59 -2.81 6.01
CA GLN A 140 -3.05 -3.35 7.27
C GLN A 140 -1.56 -3.71 7.13
N THR A 141 -1.18 -4.34 6.02
CA THR A 141 0.21 -4.71 5.74
C THR A 141 1.08 -3.47 5.55
N MET A 142 0.60 -2.44 4.85
CA MET A 142 1.29 -1.15 4.72
C MET A 142 1.53 -0.48 6.08
N ARG A 143 0.56 -0.50 6.98
CA ARG A 143 0.71 0.02 8.35
C ARG A 143 1.76 -0.76 9.13
N ARG A 144 1.71 -2.10 9.07
CA ARG A 144 2.70 -2.97 9.70
C ARG A 144 4.12 -2.70 9.18
N GLN A 145 4.27 -2.65 7.86
CA GLN A 145 5.53 -2.36 7.19
C GLN A 145 6.09 -1.00 7.59
N SER A 146 5.25 0.03 7.64
CA SER A 146 5.65 1.38 8.07
C SER A 146 6.10 1.41 9.54
N ARG A 147 5.39 0.71 10.44
CA ARG A 147 5.78 0.60 11.85
C ARG A 147 7.14 -0.10 12.01
N MET A 148 7.38 -1.15 11.25
CA MET A 148 8.65 -1.87 11.29
C MET A 148 9.80 -1.02 10.75
N ALA A 149 9.58 -0.32 9.63
CA ALA A 149 10.56 0.62 9.08
C ALA A 149 10.90 1.75 10.06
N LEU A 150 9.91 2.33 10.74
CA LEU A 150 10.13 3.34 11.79
C LEU A 150 10.93 2.78 12.97
N THR A 151 10.69 1.53 13.34
CA THR A 151 11.41 0.85 14.43
C THR A 151 12.88 0.64 14.05
N LEU A 152 13.13 0.17 12.82
CA LEU A 152 14.50 0.02 12.30
C LEU A 152 15.20 1.38 12.19
N HIS A 153 14.55 2.40 11.63
CA HIS A 153 15.14 3.73 11.53
C HIS A 153 15.52 4.28 12.92
N ALA A 154 14.62 4.20 13.89
CA ALA A 154 14.90 4.65 15.26
C ALA A 154 16.07 3.88 15.92
N PHE A 155 16.21 2.58 15.62
CA PHE A 155 17.36 1.79 16.04
C PHE A 155 18.64 2.27 15.35
N LEU A 156 18.63 2.43 14.03
CA LEU A 156 19.78 2.85 13.25
C LEU A 156 20.26 4.25 13.65
N VAL A 157 19.36 5.20 13.93
CA VAL A 157 19.74 6.52 14.46
C VAL A 157 20.53 6.42 15.77
N LYS A 158 20.18 5.46 16.64
CA LYS A 158 20.91 5.22 17.91
C LYS A 158 22.24 4.49 17.67
N ALA A 159 22.28 3.60 16.69
CA ALA A 159 23.44 2.80 16.35
C ALA A 159 24.47 3.56 15.49
N ASP A 160 24.05 4.59 14.75
CA ASP A 160 24.85 5.37 13.79
C ASP A 160 26.27 5.72 14.28
N PRO A 161 26.50 6.23 15.51
CA PRO A 161 27.86 6.51 16.00
C PRO A 161 28.81 5.30 16.06
N TYR A 162 28.26 4.10 15.98
CA TYR A 162 28.95 2.82 16.07
C TYR A 162 29.00 2.09 14.72
N VAL A 163 28.48 2.70 13.66
CA VAL A 163 28.44 2.16 12.31
C VAL A 163 29.46 2.89 11.45
N LYS A 164 30.20 2.15 10.64
CA LYS A 164 31.12 2.69 9.64
C LYS A 164 30.85 2.04 8.30
N MET A 165 31.16 2.76 7.23
CA MET A 165 31.19 2.20 5.88
C MET A 165 32.63 1.86 5.53
N ASP A 166 32.88 0.64 5.07
CA ASP A 166 34.17 0.27 4.50
C ASP A 166 34.36 1.05 3.18
N PRO A 167 35.41 1.88 3.05
CA PRO A 167 35.62 2.69 1.86
C PRO A 167 36.00 1.88 0.62
N LYS A 168 36.45 0.62 0.78
CA LYS A 168 36.85 -0.25 -0.34
C LYS A 168 35.72 -1.18 -0.78
N THR A 169 35.01 -1.77 0.18
CA THR A 169 34.00 -2.80 -0.09
C THR A 169 32.57 -2.27 -0.02
N HIS A 170 32.38 -1.03 0.45
CA HIS A 170 31.06 -0.43 0.68
C HIS A 170 30.17 -1.25 1.64
N HIS A 171 30.76 -2.12 2.44
CA HIS A 171 30.05 -2.86 3.48
C HIS A 171 29.86 -2.04 4.74
N VAL A 172 28.76 -2.32 5.43
CA VAL A 172 28.47 -1.74 6.74
C VAL A 172 29.23 -2.51 7.81
N LEU A 173 30.02 -1.80 8.59
CA LEU A 173 30.78 -2.32 9.72
C LEU A 173 30.16 -1.79 11.02
N PHE A 174 29.60 -2.68 11.82
CA PHE A 174 29.17 -2.36 13.18
C PHE A 174 30.31 -2.61 14.15
N THR A 175 30.74 -1.58 14.87
CA THR A 175 31.78 -1.71 15.92
C THR A 175 31.30 -2.55 17.12
N ARG A 176 29.98 -2.74 17.26
CA ARG A 176 29.35 -3.53 18.31
C ARG A 176 28.62 -4.75 17.70
N PRO A 177 29.04 -5.99 18.00
CA PRO A 177 28.42 -7.19 17.47
C PRO A 177 26.91 -7.32 17.76
N ARG A 178 26.46 -6.82 18.93
CA ARG A 178 25.04 -6.80 19.30
C ARG A 178 24.19 -5.93 18.37
N ASP A 179 24.75 -4.83 17.87
CA ASP A 179 24.03 -3.89 17.02
C ASP A 179 23.90 -4.48 15.60
N HIS A 180 24.93 -5.18 15.12
CA HIS A 180 24.85 -5.95 13.87
C HIS A 180 23.77 -7.03 13.91
N ARG A 181 23.74 -7.84 14.99
CA ARG A 181 22.71 -8.88 15.15
C ARG A 181 21.31 -8.27 15.14
N ARG A 182 21.12 -7.18 15.91
CA ARG A 182 19.83 -6.50 16.00
C ARG A 182 19.40 -5.87 14.68
N TYR A 183 20.33 -5.30 13.93
CA TYR A 183 20.10 -4.83 12.58
C TYR A 183 19.56 -5.95 11.68
N ASN A 184 20.26 -7.10 11.64
CA ASN A 184 19.86 -8.24 10.80
C ASN A 184 18.46 -8.75 11.17
N GLU A 185 18.15 -8.93 12.46
CA GLU A 185 16.82 -9.32 12.93
C GLU A 185 15.71 -8.39 12.41
N LEU A 186 15.93 -7.07 12.50
CA LEU A 186 14.96 -6.07 12.05
C LEU A 186 14.86 -5.99 10.52
N ALA A 187 15.99 -6.13 9.81
CA ALA A 187 16.04 -6.16 8.35
C ALA A 187 15.25 -7.37 7.80
N TYR A 188 15.52 -8.58 8.32
CA TYR A 188 14.78 -9.79 7.94
C TYR A 188 13.28 -9.67 8.20
N ALA A 189 12.90 -9.07 9.34
CA ALA A 189 11.50 -8.89 9.66
C ALA A 189 10.80 -7.91 8.68
N ILE A 190 11.50 -6.85 8.24
CA ILE A 190 11.00 -5.92 7.23
C ILE A 190 10.88 -6.59 5.86
N ASP A 191 11.86 -7.40 5.46
CA ASP A 191 11.79 -8.15 4.19
C ASP A 191 10.62 -9.13 4.18
N ALA A 192 10.38 -9.82 5.29
CA ALA A 192 9.19 -10.66 5.44
C ALA A 192 7.88 -9.86 5.30
N ALA A 193 7.80 -8.67 5.90
CA ALA A 193 6.65 -7.79 5.75
C ALA A 193 6.48 -7.24 4.32
N ASN A 194 7.59 -6.92 3.64
CA ASN A 194 7.58 -6.53 2.23
C ASN A 194 7.13 -7.68 1.32
N GLY A 195 7.56 -8.92 1.62
CA GLY A 195 7.13 -10.12 0.91
C GLY A 195 5.63 -10.37 1.02
N LEU A 196 5.06 -10.23 2.23
CA LEU A 196 3.61 -10.29 2.44
C LEU A 196 2.86 -9.20 1.68
N LEU A 197 3.42 -7.98 1.63
CA LEU A 197 2.82 -6.88 0.87
C LEU A 197 2.81 -7.16 -0.63
N ALA A 198 3.92 -7.71 -1.17
CA ALA A 198 4.01 -8.08 -2.57
C ALA A 198 3.00 -9.18 -2.95
N GLN A 199 2.88 -10.20 -2.11
CA GLN A 199 1.88 -11.26 -2.26
C GLN A 199 0.45 -10.71 -2.21
N ALA A 200 0.13 -9.87 -1.22
CA ALA A 200 -1.18 -9.25 -1.08
C ALA A 200 -1.52 -8.33 -2.27
N ALA A 201 -0.52 -7.66 -2.85
CA ALA A 201 -0.67 -6.81 -4.04
C ALA A 201 -0.71 -7.60 -5.36
N GLY A 202 -0.55 -8.94 -5.36
CA GLY A 202 -0.50 -9.75 -6.57
C GLY A 202 0.73 -9.49 -7.45
N VAL A 203 1.74 -8.78 -6.93
CA VAL A 203 3.03 -8.60 -7.60
C VAL A 203 3.86 -9.80 -7.20
N GLY A 204 4.03 -10.77 -8.11
CA GLY A 204 4.83 -11.96 -7.87
C GLY A 204 6.17 -11.59 -7.23
N ALA A 205 6.34 -11.91 -5.95
CA ALA A 205 7.60 -11.76 -5.28
C ALA A 205 8.56 -12.76 -5.95
N LYS A 206 9.44 -12.28 -6.83
CA LYS A 206 10.62 -13.07 -7.18
C LYS A 206 11.38 -13.20 -5.86
N PRO A 207 11.56 -14.41 -5.30
CA PRO A 207 12.32 -14.56 -4.07
C PRO A 207 13.72 -14.01 -4.35
N ALA A 208 14.23 -13.20 -3.41
CA ALA A 208 15.64 -12.83 -3.40
C ALA A 208 16.42 -14.14 -3.57
N SER A 209 17.26 -14.22 -4.59
CA SER A 209 18.15 -15.36 -4.78
C SER A 209 18.93 -15.53 -3.48
N ALA A 210 18.67 -16.61 -2.76
CA ALA A 210 19.62 -17.11 -1.79
C ALA A 210 20.93 -17.26 -2.56
N GLY A 211 21.91 -16.43 -2.22
CA GLY A 211 23.26 -16.61 -2.68
C GLY A 211 23.67 -18.00 -2.24
N ASN A 212 23.77 -18.93 -3.19
CA ASN A 212 24.53 -20.15 -3.01
C ASN A 212 26.00 -19.75 -2.92
N GLY A 213 26.40 -19.28 -1.75
CA GLY A 213 27.75 -19.42 -1.29
C GLY A 213 27.89 -20.83 -0.72
N GLN A 214 28.74 -21.64 -1.33
CA GLN A 214 29.76 -22.47 -0.69
C GLN A 214 30.29 -23.52 -1.69
N PRO A 215 31.52 -24.02 -1.48
CA PRO A 215 32.77 -23.36 -1.06
C PRO A 215 33.73 -23.15 -2.25
#